data_AF-A0A1Z4LRQ2-F1
#
_entry.id   AF-A0A1Z4LRQ2-F1
#
_cell.length_a   1.000
_cell.length_b   1.000
_cell.length_c   1.000
_cell.angle_alpha   90.00
_cell.angle_beta   90.00
_cell.angle_gamma   90.00
#
_symmetry.space_group_name_H-M   'P 1'
#
loop_
_entity.id
_entity.type
_entity.pdbx_description
1 polymer ?
#
loop_
_entity_poly.entity_id
_entity_poly.type
_entity_poly.pdbx_seq_one_letter_code
_entity_poly.pdbx_strand_id
1 'polypeptide(L)'
;MANNASTSSNLPTIAGIVSQSGNEFDNNNQDFDVLLEALETADLVGAVDDVNADLTVFAPTDAAFIELAQDFGYQGTDEGEAFTEIANALTELGEGDPVPLLQDILLYHVSPEAKEQAQIIEQAQVETLLEGASFTVEDNELVDNEPDLSNPSFISDLANIEAANGIIQGIDRVLLPIDIPGNEMAENIEDDILNGGTKEDNNFLQLSNNQGRIVFNLDNLIDFIDDLSAGEAKISFAGESTFGDLSFQQNDNSTGIFGGGDVLIEVSGIFSDAFVFGSVAE
;
A
#
# COMPACT_ATOMS: atom_id res chain seq x y z
N MET A 1 -16.34 57.56 -10.51
CA MET A 1 -15.45 56.98 -9.49
C MET A 1 -16.31 56.52 -8.33
N ALA A 2 -16.58 55.22 -8.26
CA ALA A 2 -17.01 54.53 -7.04
C ALA A 2 -16.80 53.03 -7.28
N ASN A 3 -15.54 52.64 -7.06
CA ASN A 3 -15.05 51.41 -6.43
C ASN A 3 -15.75 50.09 -6.78
N ASN A 4 -15.09 49.36 -7.68
CA ASN A 4 -15.06 47.91 -7.76
C ASN A 4 -14.65 47.33 -6.40
N ALA A 5 -15.61 46.90 -5.58
CA ALA A 5 -15.35 46.00 -4.48
C ALA A 5 -15.28 44.59 -5.09
N SER A 6 -14.07 44.13 -5.41
CA SER A 6 -13.82 42.70 -5.58
C SER A 6 -14.40 42.00 -4.35
N THR A 7 -15.35 41.11 -4.58
CA THR A 7 -15.77 40.12 -3.61
C THR A 7 -14.54 39.32 -3.21
N SER A 8 -13.97 39.59 -2.03
CA SER A 8 -13.12 38.59 -1.36
C SER A 8 -13.97 37.34 -1.25
N SER A 9 -13.68 36.33 -2.07
CA SER A 9 -14.22 35.00 -1.90
C SER A 9 -13.82 34.53 -0.51
N ASN A 10 -14.78 34.40 0.38
CA ASN A 10 -14.55 33.76 1.67
C ASN A 10 -14.41 32.26 1.36
N LEU A 11 -13.19 31.83 1.04
CA LEU A 11 -12.91 30.43 0.74
C LEU A 11 -13.22 29.58 1.98
N PRO A 12 -13.69 28.34 1.80
CA PRO A 12 -13.74 27.36 2.89
C PRO A 12 -12.32 27.04 3.40
N THR A 13 -12.21 26.59 4.65
CA THR A 13 -10.98 25.96 5.18
C THR A 13 -10.73 24.63 4.49
N ILE A 14 -9.56 24.04 4.68
CA ILE A 14 -9.23 22.70 4.14
C ILE A 14 -10.25 21.67 4.62
N ALA A 15 -10.54 21.62 5.93
CA ALA A 15 -11.63 20.79 6.47
C ALA A 15 -12.98 21.11 5.82
N GLY A 16 -13.26 22.39 5.58
CA GLY A 16 -14.46 22.84 4.88
C GLY A 16 -14.55 22.40 3.42
N ILE A 17 -13.42 22.12 2.74
CA ILE A 17 -13.40 21.57 1.38
C ILE A 17 -13.60 20.07 1.43
N VAL A 18 -12.83 19.36 2.26
CA VAL A 18 -12.92 17.90 2.42
C VAL A 18 -14.34 17.47 2.83
N SER A 19 -14.98 18.21 3.74
CA SER A 19 -16.37 17.94 4.15
C SER A 19 -17.44 18.22 3.09
N GLN A 20 -17.10 18.83 1.94
CA GLN A 20 -18.05 18.98 0.84
C GLN A 20 -18.20 17.69 0.02
N SER A 21 -17.26 16.76 0.14
CA SER A 21 -17.30 15.45 -0.52
C SER A 21 -18.48 14.62 -0.01
N GLY A 22 -18.69 14.61 1.31
CA GLY A 22 -19.71 13.81 1.94
C GLY A 22 -19.32 13.53 3.38
N ASN A 23 -20.17 12.81 4.10
CA ASN A 23 -19.91 12.33 5.46
C ASN A 23 -20.32 10.86 5.62
N GLU A 24 -20.47 10.16 4.49
CA GLU A 24 -20.83 8.75 4.37
C GLU A 24 -20.09 8.23 3.14
N PHE A 25 -19.47 7.06 3.26
CA PHE A 25 -18.88 6.36 2.13
C PHE A 25 -19.87 6.22 0.98
N ASP A 26 -19.41 6.51 -0.23
CA ASP A 26 -20.19 6.39 -1.44
C ASP A 26 -19.50 5.54 -2.54
N ASN A 27 -19.51 5.98 -3.79
CA ASN A 27 -18.86 5.28 -4.90
C ASN A 27 -18.09 6.27 -5.80
N ASN A 28 -17.79 7.45 -5.29
CA ASN A 28 -17.13 8.52 -5.99
C ASN A 28 -15.66 8.55 -5.60
N ASN A 29 -14.88 7.63 -6.17
CA ASN A 29 -13.47 7.45 -5.84
C ASN A 29 -12.54 8.66 -6.09
N GLN A 30 -13.05 9.80 -6.55
CA GLN A 30 -12.30 11.02 -6.84
C GLN A 30 -12.49 12.11 -5.78
N ASP A 31 -13.26 11.85 -4.72
CA ASP A 31 -13.44 12.80 -3.64
C ASP A 31 -12.58 12.44 -2.42
N PHE A 32 -13.02 12.83 -1.23
CA PHE A 32 -12.17 12.86 -0.04
C PHE A 32 -12.94 12.42 1.22
N ASP A 33 -14.02 11.67 1.07
CA ASP A 33 -14.82 11.24 2.22
C ASP A 33 -14.09 10.20 3.09
N VAL A 34 -13.23 9.35 2.51
CA VAL A 34 -12.36 8.44 3.27
C VAL A 34 -11.28 9.22 4.01
N LEU A 35 -10.75 10.28 3.40
CA LEU A 35 -9.84 11.20 4.09
C LEU A 35 -10.54 11.91 5.26
N LEU A 36 -11.81 12.31 5.10
CA LEU A 36 -12.59 12.90 6.18
C LEU A 36 -12.74 11.92 7.35
N GLU A 37 -13.17 10.69 7.07
CA GLU A 37 -13.31 9.64 8.09
C GLU A 37 -11.97 9.36 8.79
N ALA A 38 -10.85 9.34 8.05
CA ALA A 38 -9.51 9.19 8.61
C ALA A 38 -9.17 10.35 9.58
N LEU A 39 -9.43 11.59 9.17
CA LEU A 39 -9.20 12.79 10.01
C LEU A 39 -10.08 12.80 11.26
N GLU A 40 -11.33 12.34 11.15
CA GLU A 40 -12.25 12.20 12.28
C GLU A 40 -11.79 11.10 13.25
N THR A 41 -11.39 9.94 12.72
CA THR A 41 -10.86 8.81 13.50
C THR A 41 -9.59 9.19 14.25
N ALA A 42 -8.72 9.99 13.63
CA ALA A 42 -7.46 10.46 14.18
C ALA A 42 -7.59 11.72 15.08
N ASP A 43 -8.79 12.30 15.23
CA ASP A 43 -9.03 13.58 15.94
C ASP A 43 -8.17 14.75 15.40
N LEU A 44 -7.96 14.80 14.07
CA LEU A 44 -7.12 15.80 13.40
C LEU A 44 -7.91 16.85 12.59
N VAL A 45 -9.24 16.75 12.52
CA VAL A 45 -10.08 17.76 11.83
C VAL A 45 -9.78 19.17 12.31
N GLY A 46 -9.59 19.35 13.62
CA GLY A 46 -9.27 20.67 14.20
C GLY A 46 -7.93 21.25 13.75
N ALA A 47 -6.95 20.40 13.39
CA ALA A 47 -5.65 20.84 12.90
C ALA A 47 -5.74 21.42 11.49
N VAL A 48 -6.56 20.81 10.62
CA VAL A 48 -6.76 21.25 9.23
C VAL A 48 -7.90 22.28 9.06
N ASP A 49 -8.64 22.58 10.14
CA ASP A 49 -9.66 23.64 10.18
C ASP A 49 -9.16 24.96 10.80
N ASP A 50 -7.92 25.03 11.31
CA ASP A 50 -7.40 26.27 11.91
C ASP A 50 -7.23 27.35 10.83
N VAL A 51 -8.10 28.36 10.90
CA VAL A 51 -8.13 29.53 10.01
C VAL A 51 -6.87 30.39 10.07
N ASN A 52 -6.04 30.24 11.10
CA ASN A 52 -4.77 30.97 11.23
C ASN A 52 -3.58 30.16 10.74
N ALA A 53 -3.78 28.88 10.42
CA ALA A 53 -2.75 28.06 9.82
C ALA A 53 -2.54 28.45 8.35
N ASP A 54 -1.36 28.12 7.86
CA ASP A 54 -0.97 28.26 6.46
C ASP A 54 -0.33 26.92 6.09
N LEU A 55 -1.08 26.07 5.40
CA LEU A 55 -0.75 24.66 5.20
C LEU A 55 -0.79 24.27 3.72
N THR A 56 -0.03 23.23 3.39
CA THR A 56 -0.24 22.44 2.18
C THR A 56 -0.68 21.05 2.61
N VAL A 57 -1.87 20.62 2.20
CA VAL A 57 -2.37 19.26 2.47
C VAL A 57 -2.32 18.45 1.20
N PHE A 58 -1.54 17.36 1.23
CA PHE A 58 -1.51 16.36 0.19
C PHE A 58 -2.70 15.42 0.45
N ALA A 59 -3.79 15.60 -0.29
CA ALA A 59 -5.06 14.91 -0.02
C ALA A 59 -5.18 13.66 -0.90
N PRO A 60 -5.04 12.45 -0.34
CA PRO A 60 -5.35 11.22 -1.07
C PRO A 60 -6.85 11.17 -1.38
N THR A 61 -7.17 10.77 -2.60
CA THR A 61 -8.56 10.48 -3.02
C THR A 61 -9.07 9.17 -2.43
N ASP A 62 -10.37 8.89 -2.49
CA ASP A 62 -10.88 7.61 -1.99
C ASP A 62 -10.34 6.43 -2.82
N ALA A 63 -10.06 6.64 -4.12
CA ALA A 63 -9.30 5.69 -4.94
C ALA A 63 -7.94 5.35 -4.32
N ALA A 64 -7.21 6.34 -3.81
CA ALA A 64 -5.90 6.15 -3.20
C ALA A 64 -5.98 5.25 -1.95
N PHE A 65 -7.01 5.40 -1.13
CA PHE A 65 -7.25 4.54 0.02
C PHE A 65 -7.66 3.12 -0.39
N ILE A 66 -8.50 2.98 -1.42
CA ILE A 66 -8.84 1.66 -1.97
C ILE A 66 -7.58 0.96 -2.50
N GLU A 67 -6.71 1.68 -3.21
CA GLU A 67 -5.43 1.12 -3.69
C GLU A 67 -4.53 0.71 -2.53
N LEU A 68 -4.40 1.51 -1.47
CA LEU A 68 -3.65 1.12 -0.27
C LEU A 68 -4.24 -0.14 0.39
N ALA A 69 -5.56 -0.25 0.49
CA ALA A 69 -6.20 -1.46 1.00
C ALA A 69 -5.90 -2.68 0.11
N GLN A 70 -5.86 -2.49 -1.21
CA GLN A 70 -5.51 -3.55 -2.17
C GLN A 70 -4.05 -3.97 -2.05
N ASP A 71 -3.14 -3.03 -1.76
CA ASP A 71 -1.74 -3.31 -1.44
C ASP A 71 -1.63 -4.16 -0.15
N PHE A 72 -2.59 -4.05 0.77
CA PHE A 72 -2.74 -4.95 1.93
C PHE A 72 -3.51 -6.26 1.65
N GLY A 73 -4.00 -6.46 0.43
CA GLY A 73 -4.67 -7.69 0.01
C GLY A 73 -6.18 -7.60 -0.12
N TYR A 74 -6.79 -6.44 0.13
CA TYR A 74 -8.21 -6.22 -0.17
C TYR A 74 -8.49 -6.45 -1.66
N GLN A 75 -9.58 -7.13 -2.00
CA GLN A 75 -9.93 -7.44 -3.41
C GLN A 75 -11.16 -6.68 -3.90
N GLY A 76 -11.73 -5.81 -3.06
CA GLY A 76 -12.93 -5.05 -3.39
C GLY A 76 -12.62 -3.62 -3.82
N THR A 77 -13.70 -2.83 -3.86
CA THR A 77 -13.70 -1.42 -4.24
C THR A 77 -14.63 -0.60 -3.35
N ASP A 78 -15.13 -1.18 -2.25
CA ASP A 78 -15.99 -0.48 -1.31
C ASP A 78 -15.10 0.32 -0.34
N GLU A 79 -15.38 1.61 -0.21
CA GLU A 79 -14.58 2.55 0.58
C GLU A 79 -14.58 2.19 2.07
N GLY A 80 -15.72 1.76 2.61
CA GLY A 80 -15.83 1.39 4.02
C GLY A 80 -15.12 0.08 4.35
N GLU A 81 -15.20 -0.92 3.46
CA GLU A 81 -14.41 -2.14 3.58
C GLU A 81 -12.92 -1.86 3.39
N ALA A 82 -12.52 -1.01 2.44
CA ALA A 82 -11.14 -0.61 2.24
C ALA A 82 -10.58 0.10 3.48
N PHE A 83 -11.31 1.07 4.04
CA PHE A 83 -10.92 1.75 5.27
C PHE A 83 -10.82 0.79 6.45
N THR A 84 -11.73 -0.18 6.55
CA THR A 84 -11.66 -1.24 7.58
C THR A 84 -10.40 -2.08 7.42
N GLU A 85 -10.02 -2.45 6.19
CA GLU A 85 -8.82 -3.24 5.94
C GLU A 85 -7.54 -2.46 6.28
N ILE A 86 -7.48 -1.18 5.90
CA ILE A 86 -6.39 -0.30 6.30
C ILE A 86 -6.32 -0.23 7.84
N ALA A 87 -7.45 -0.01 8.52
CA ALA A 87 -7.47 0.03 9.98
C ALA A 87 -6.99 -1.29 10.61
N ASN A 88 -7.31 -2.45 10.03
CA ASN A 88 -6.79 -3.75 10.49
C ASN A 88 -5.28 -3.83 10.31
N ALA A 89 -4.75 -3.49 9.12
CA ALA A 89 -3.33 -3.48 8.85
C ALA A 89 -2.57 -2.54 9.79
N LEU A 90 -3.07 -1.32 10.00
CA LEU A 90 -2.50 -0.36 10.95
C LEU A 90 -2.58 -0.85 12.39
N THR A 91 -3.61 -1.62 12.76
CA THR A 91 -3.72 -2.24 14.09
C THR A 91 -2.61 -3.27 14.31
N GLU A 92 -2.31 -4.08 13.29
CA GLU A 92 -1.24 -5.09 13.36
C GLU A 92 0.14 -4.43 13.45
N LEU A 93 0.37 -3.37 12.67
CA LEU A 93 1.62 -2.59 12.69
C LEU A 93 1.77 -1.75 13.97
N GLY A 94 0.67 -1.20 14.50
CA GLY A 94 0.61 -0.29 15.64
C GLY A 94 0.45 -0.96 17.00
N GLU A 95 0.88 -2.23 17.16
CA GLU A 95 0.80 -2.98 18.41
C GLU A 95 -0.61 -3.10 19.03
N GLY A 96 -1.65 -3.09 18.19
CA GLY A 96 -3.05 -3.28 18.59
C GLY A 96 -3.91 -2.02 18.66
N ASP A 97 -3.38 -0.84 18.30
CA ASP A 97 -4.15 0.40 18.12
C ASP A 97 -3.77 1.07 16.79
N PRO A 98 -4.71 1.25 15.85
CA PRO A 98 -4.41 1.88 14.57
C PRO A 98 -4.29 3.40 14.66
N VAL A 99 -4.83 4.04 15.72
CA VAL A 99 -4.97 5.50 15.78
C VAL A 99 -3.64 6.24 15.81
N PRO A 100 -2.63 5.86 16.62
CA PRO A 100 -1.34 6.57 16.64
C PRO A 100 -0.64 6.54 15.28
N LEU A 101 -0.64 5.39 14.60
CA LEU A 101 -0.01 5.28 13.29
C LEU A 101 -0.80 6.03 12.21
N LEU A 102 -2.14 6.02 12.28
CA LEU A 102 -2.98 6.83 11.41
C LEU A 102 -2.72 8.34 11.60
N GLN A 103 -2.52 8.79 12.84
CA GLN A 103 -2.13 10.18 13.12
C GLN A 103 -0.81 10.53 12.47
N ASP A 104 0.20 9.67 12.59
CA ASP A 104 1.51 9.90 11.96
C ASP A 104 1.39 9.97 10.43
N ILE A 105 0.64 9.03 9.82
CA ILE A 105 0.36 9.04 8.37
C ILE A 105 -0.33 10.35 7.96
N LEU A 106 -1.37 10.79 8.67
CA LEU A 106 -2.09 12.01 8.31
C LEU A 106 -1.24 13.29 8.52
N LEU A 107 -0.40 13.33 9.55
CA LEU A 107 0.55 14.44 9.76
C LEU A 107 1.63 14.50 8.68
N TYR A 108 2.00 13.34 8.13
CA TYR A 108 2.93 13.22 7.00
C TYR A 108 2.35 13.78 5.69
N HIS A 109 1.02 13.80 5.56
CA HIS A 109 0.32 14.43 4.44
C HIS A 109 0.19 15.96 4.56
N VAL A 110 0.69 16.57 5.64
CA VAL A 110 0.57 18.02 5.84
C VAL A 110 1.95 18.65 5.88
N SER A 111 2.16 19.68 5.07
CA SER A 111 3.37 20.51 5.07
C SER A 111 3.05 21.94 5.51
N PRO A 112 3.96 22.61 6.23
CA PRO A 112 3.79 24.03 6.55
C PRO A 112 3.89 24.91 5.29
N GLU A 113 3.20 26.05 5.36
CA GLU A 113 3.06 27.07 4.32
C GLU A 113 2.22 26.60 3.12
N ALA A 114 1.37 27.48 2.58
CA ALA A 114 0.68 27.24 1.33
C ALA A 114 1.67 27.25 0.16
N LYS A 115 1.76 26.13 -0.55
CA LYS A 115 2.65 25.96 -1.69
C LYS A 115 1.86 25.38 -2.87
N GLU A 116 1.98 26.04 -4.01
CA GLU A 116 1.54 25.50 -5.28
C GLU A 116 2.43 24.33 -5.69
N GLN A 117 1.89 23.41 -6.49
CA GLN A 117 2.59 22.24 -7.02
C GLN A 117 3.92 22.60 -7.68
N ALA A 118 3.96 23.69 -8.44
CA ALA A 118 5.19 24.17 -9.08
C ALA A 118 6.28 24.54 -8.06
N GLN A 119 5.90 25.10 -6.90
CA GLN A 119 6.83 25.42 -5.82
C GLN A 119 7.27 24.16 -5.06
N ILE A 120 6.41 23.13 -5.01
CA ILE A 120 6.72 21.83 -4.39
C ILE A 120 7.76 21.07 -5.21
N ILE A 121 7.56 20.98 -6.53
CA ILE A 121 8.48 20.28 -7.45
C ILE A 121 9.88 20.93 -7.49
N GLU A 122 9.99 22.22 -7.20
CA GLU A 122 11.29 22.91 -7.11
C GLU A 122 12.06 22.62 -5.80
N GLN A 123 11.41 22.01 -4.80
CA GLN A 123 12.05 21.65 -3.53
C GLN A 123 12.79 20.31 -3.68
N ALA A 124 13.99 20.25 -3.09
CA ALA A 124 14.72 18.99 -2.98
C ALA A 124 14.04 18.00 -2.02
N GLN A 125 13.32 18.52 -1.03
CA GLN A 125 12.70 17.77 0.05
C GLN A 125 11.54 18.59 0.61
N VAL A 126 10.45 17.92 0.95
CA VAL A 126 9.25 18.52 1.53
C VAL A 126 9.14 18.08 2.98
N GLU A 127 9.33 19.04 3.89
CA GLU A 127 9.11 18.83 5.31
C GLU A 127 7.61 18.70 5.61
N THR A 128 7.26 17.81 6.53
CA THR A 128 5.87 17.55 6.94
C THR A 128 5.64 18.02 8.38
N LEU A 129 4.40 17.94 8.87
CA LEU A 129 4.07 18.18 10.27
C LEU A 129 4.42 16.99 11.17
N LEU A 130 4.70 15.82 10.61
CA LEU A 130 5.26 14.70 11.34
C LEU A 130 6.75 14.97 11.63
N GLU A 131 7.09 15.13 12.92
CA GLU A 131 8.43 15.54 13.32
C GLU A 131 9.51 14.54 12.86
N GLY A 132 10.46 15.03 12.07
CA GLY A 132 11.57 14.22 11.56
C GLY A 132 11.23 13.38 10.33
N ALA A 133 10.03 13.55 9.76
CA ALA A 133 9.62 12.87 8.52
C ALA A 133 9.40 13.87 7.38
N SER A 134 9.89 13.51 6.21
CA SER A 134 9.86 14.29 4.98
C SER A 134 9.92 13.36 3.78
N PHE A 135 9.37 13.77 2.66
CA PHE A 135 9.50 13.06 1.38
C PHE A 135 10.25 13.91 0.35
N THR A 136 10.66 13.29 -0.74
CA THR A 136 11.25 13.98 -1.90
C THR A 136 10.28 14.03 -3.07
N VAL A 137 10.49 14.96 -4.00
CA VAL A 137 9.67 15.04 -5.22
C VAL A 137 10.56 14.76 -6.42
N GLU A 138 10.20 13.76 -7.21
CA GLU A 138 10.89 13.39 -8.45
C GLU A 138 9.92 13.55 -9.63
N ASP A 139 10.17 14.58 -10.45
CA ASP A 139 9.26 15.02 -11.52
C ASP A 139 7.84 15.35 -11.02
N ASN A 140 6.94 14.37 -11.00
CA ASN A 140 5.55 14.50 -10.51
C ASN A 140 5.20 13.47 -9.44
N GLU A 141 6.16 12.61 -9.07
CA GLU A 141 6.01 11.58 -8.05
C GLU A 141 6.55 12.11 -6.71
N LEU A 142 5.85 11.73 -5.65
CA LEU A 142 6.21 11.99 -4.26
C LEU A 142 6.85 10.71 -3.73
N VAL A 143 8.16 10.74 -3.52
CA VAL A 143 8.92 9.58 -3.03
C VAL A 143 8.96 9.64 -1.52
N ASP A 144 8.16 8.80 -0.88
CA ASP A 144 8.02 8.73 0.57
C ASP A 144 8.98 7.72 1.22
N ASN A 145 8.64 7.23 2.42
CA ASN A 145 9.47 6.29 3.17
C ASN A 145 9.06 4.83 2.95
N GLU A 146 8.19 4.56 1.98
CA GLU A 146 7.72 3.22 1.60
C GLU A 146 8.23 2.89 0.19
N PRO A 147 9.41 2.26 0.07
CA PRO A 147 10.05 2.05 -1.23
C PRO A 147 9.41 0.91 -2.05
N ASP A 148 8.62 0.04 -1.43
CA ASP A 148 8.07 -1.16 -2.08
C ASP A 148 6.69 -0.94 -2.71
N LEU A 149 6.01 0.15 -2.35
CA LEU A 149 4.78 0.57 -3.00
C LEU A 149 5.06 1.64 -4.07
N SER A 150 4.10 1.80 -4.99
CA SER A 150 4.23 2.84 -6.01
C SER A 150 4.10 4.22 -5.38
N ASN A 151 5.02 5.12 -5.74
CA ASN A 151 5.02 6.52 -5.28
C ASN A 151 3.70 7.23 -5.63
N PRO A 152 3.13 8.01 -4.70
CA PRO A 152 2.02 8.91 -5.02
C PRO A 152 2.38 9.94 -6.08
N SER A 153 1.41 10.31 -6.91
CA SER A 153 1.52 11.35 -7.93
C SER A 153 0.44 12.39 -7.77
N PHE A 154 0.74 13.63 -8.18
CA PHE A 154 -0.27 14.69 -8.21
C PHE A 154 -1.34 14.42 -9.27
N ILE A 155 -2.60 14.58 -8.90
CA ILE A 155 -3.75 14.55 -9.81
C ILE A 155 -3.96 15.95 -10.38
N SER A 156 -3.76 16.11 -11.69
CA SER A 156 -3.78 17.44 -12.34
C SER A 156 -5.08 18.23 -12.14
N ASP A 157 -6.23 17.55 -12.09
CA ASP A 157 -7.54 18.18 -11.91
C ASP A 157 -7.86 18.51 -10.43
N LEU A 158 -7.08 17.97 -9.50
CA LEU A 158 -7.21 18.18 -8.05
C LEU A 158 -5.97 18.87 -7.43
N ALA A 159 -5.06 19.36 -8.26
CA ALA A 159 -3.89 20.11 -7.82
C ALA A 159 -4.24 21.60 -7.60
N ASN A 160 -3.57 22.23 -6.63
CA ASN A 160 -3.67 23.66 -6.33
C ASN A 160 -5.08 24.14 -5.96
N ILE A 161 -5.83 23.36 -5.18
CA ILE A 161 -7.14 23.78 -4.69
C ILE A 161 -6.93 24.79 -3.54
N GLU A 162 -7.30 26.06 -3.78
CA GLU A 162 -7.16 27.14 -2.78
C GLU A 162 -8.16 26.99 -1.63
N ALA A 163 -7.66 27.06 -0.39
CA ALA A 163 -8.44 27.13 0.84
C ALA A 163 -8.15 28.43 1.62
N ALA A 164 -8.98 28.75 2.61
CA ALA A 164 -8.76 29.93 3.45
C ALA A 164 -7.50 29.85 4.33
N ASN A 165 -7.05 28.63 4.64
CA ASN A 165 -5.92 28.35 5.52
C ASN A 165 -4.83 27.51 4.82
N GLY A 166 -4.78 27.54 3.49
CA GLY A 166 -3.78 26.78 2.75
C GLY A 166 -4.11 26.41 1.31
N ILE A 167 -3.45 25.37 0.83
CA ILE A 167 -3.68 24.75 -0.49
C ILE A 167 -3.83 23.24 -0.30
N ILE A 168 -4.76 22.62 -1.04
CA ILE A 168 -4.85 21.17 -1.17
C ILE A 168 -4.20 20.73 -2.49
N GLN A 169 -3.40 19.68 -2.41
CA GLN A 169 -2.81 18.97 -3.54
C GLN A 169 -3.38 17.55 -3.57
N GLY A 170 -4.30 17.28 -4.48
CA GLY A 170 -4.86 15.93 -4.65
C GLY A 170 -3.80 14.95 -5.16
N ILE A 171 -3.71 13.78 -4.52
CA ILE A 171 -2.79 12.70 -4.88
C ILE A 171 -3.53 11.38 -5.11
N ASP A 172 -2.95 10.53 -5.95
CA ASP A 172 -3.55 9.25 -6.35
C ASP A 172 -3.18 8.05 -5.46
N ARG A 173 -2.23 8.22 -4.53
CA ARG A 173 -1.87 7.23 -3.51
C ARG A 173 -1.65 7.88 -2.15
N VAL A 174 -1.71 7.08 -1.09
CA VAL A 174 -1.47 7.52 0.29
C VAL A 174 0.03 7.59 0.54
N LEU A 175 0.52 8.71 1.07
CA LEU A 175 1.91 8.87 1.54
C LEU A 175 2.13 8.10 2.84
N LEU A 176 3.19 7.31 2.90
CA LEU A 176 3.52 6.49 4.06
C LEU A 176 4.83 6.95 4.72
N PRO A 177 4.82 7.24 6.04
CA PRO A 177 6.00 7.71 6.76
C PRO A 177 6.93 6.58 7.20
N ILE A 178 6.52 5.33 7.02
CA ILE A 178 7.23 4.12 7.43
C ILE A 178 7.33 3.16 6.26
N ASP A 179 8.36 2.32 6.33
CA ASP A 179 8.56 1.14 5.52
C ASP A 179 7.80 -0.04 6.17
N ILE A 180 6.81 -0.60 5.47
CA ILE A 180 5.88 -1.60 5.97
C ILE A 180 6.52 -2.99 5.89
N PRO A 181 6.83 -3.65 7.03
CA PRO A 181 7.54 -4.91 6.98
C PRO A 181 6.74 -6.01 6.26
N GLY A 182 7.35 -6.62 5.24
CA GLY A 182 6.84 -7.82 4.58
C GLY A 182 6.00 -7.57 3.32
N ASN A 183 5.87 -6.32 2.87
CA ASN A 183 5.41 -5.98 1.52
C ASN A 183 6.56 -5.97 0.47
N GLU A 184 7.80 -6.05 0.96
CA GLU A 184 9.04 -6.10 0.19
C GLU A 184 8.90 -6.93 -1.09
N MET A 185 9.09 -6.28 -2.23
CA MET A 185 9.14 -6.94 -3.52
C MET A 185 10.33 -7.88 -3.50
N ALA A 186 10.09 -9.17 -3.24
CA ALA A 186 11.09 -10.24 -3.10
C ALA A 186 12.38 -9.90 -3.85
N GLU A 187 13.32 -9.27 -3.13
CA GLU A 187 14.55 -8.75 -3.72
C GLU A 187 15.18 -9.92 -4.44
N ASN A 188 15.38 -9.82 -5.76
CA ASN A 188 15.77 -10.91 -6.67
C ASN A 188 16.42 -12.04 -5.88
N ILE A 189 15.65 -13.10 -5.57
CA ILE A 189 16.10 -14.18 -4.69
C ILE A 189 17.09 -15.09 -5.44
N GLU A 190 18.00 -14.49 -6.20
CA GLU A 190 19.12 -15.15 -6.85
C GLU A 190 20.34 -15.18 -5.92
N ASP A 191 20.54 -14.20 -5.02
CA ASP A 191 21.82 -14.09 -4.28
C ASP A 191 21.84 -14.76 -2.89
N ASP A 192 20.72 -14.87 -2.16
CA ASP A 192 20.74 -15.46 -0.81
C ASP A 192 20.24 -16.93 -0.73
N ILE A 193 19.61 -17.45 -1.79
CA ILE A 193 19.29 -18.90 -1.90
C ILE A 193 20.51 -19.72 -2.38
N LEU A 194 21.53 -19.12 -2.99
CA LEU A 194 22.62 -19.85 -3.64
C LEU A 194 23.89 -20.06 -2.81
N ASN A 195 24.03 -19.47 -1.62
CA ASN A 195 25.24 -19.62 -0.80
C ASN A 195 25.12 -20.58 0.39
N GLY A 196 24.11 -21.45 0.37
CA GLY A 196 23.90 -22.51 1.35
C GLY A 196 24.11 -23.94 0.85
N GLY A 197 24.73 -24.17 -0.32
CA GLY A 197 24.95 -25.53 -0.80
C GLY A 197 25.67 -25.59 -2.13
N THR A 198 26.64 -26.49 -2.25
CA THR A 198 27.25 -26.86 -3.52
C THR A 198 26.16 -27.29 -4.51
N LYS A 199 25.85 -26.44 -5.50
CA LYS A 199 25.24 -26.59 -6.84
C LYS A 199 24.46 -27.85 -7.29
N GLU A 200 24.27 -28.90 -6.50
CA GLU A 200 23.63 -30.12 -6.99
C GLU A 200 22.35 -30.51 -6.25
N ASP A 201 22.13 -30.20 -4.95
CA ASP A 201 21.10 -30.97 -4.24
C ASP A 201 20.07 -30.25 -3.36
N ASN A 202 19.96 -28.91 -3.31
CA ASN A 202 18.92 -28.31 -2.44
C ASN A 202 18.28 -27.02 -2.98
N ASN A 203 17.02 -27.13 -3.42
CA ASN A 203 16.10 -25.99 -3.62
C ASN A 203 15.50 -25.58 -2.26
N PHE A 204 16.22 -24.78 -1.48
CA PHE A 204 15.65 -24.16 -0.28
C PHE A 204 14.95 -22.84 -0.69
N LEU A 205 13.66 -22.72 -0.43
CA LEU A 205 12.94 -21.44 -0.51
C LEU A 205 12.39 -21.10 0.87
N GLN A 206 12.66 -19.90 1.36
CA GLN A 206 12.08 -19.35 2.59
C GLN A 206 11.02 -18.32 2.19
N LEU A 207 9.79 -18.46 2.70
CA LEU A 207 8.68 -17.55 2.42
C LEU A 207 8.40 -16.68 3.65
N SER A 208 8.31 -15.36 3.45
CA SER A 208 8.05 -14.37 4.51
C SER A 208 6.90 -13.44 4.14
N ASN A 209 5.70 -13.98 3.93
CA ASN A 209 4.42 -13.27 4.17
C ASN A 209 3.22 -14.21 3.97
N ASN A 210 2.10 -13.85 4.59
CA ASN A 210 0.88 -14.63 4.75
C ASN A 210 0.02 -14.74 3.46
N GLN A 211 0.60 -14.50 2.27
CA GLN A 211 -0.10 -14.55 0.97
C GLN A 211 0.46 -15.58 -0.03
N GLY A 212 1.49 -16.35 0.36
CA GLY A 212 1.79 -17.70 -0.15
C GLY A 212 1.54 -18.00 -1.64
N ARG A 213 2.02 -17.15 -2.57
CA ARG A 213 2.03 -17.48 -4.00
C ARG A 213 3.43 -17.92 -4.43
N ILE A 214 3.54 -19.15 -4.95
CA ILE A 214 4.79 -19.70 -5.49
C ILE A 214 4.68 -19.75 -7.01
N VAL A 215 5.56 -19.04 -7.70
CA VAL A 215 5.68 -19.08 -9.17
C VAL A 215 6.91 -19.89 -9.53
N PHE A 216 6.72 -21.05 -10.16
CA PHE A 216 7.82 -21.85 -10.72
C PHE A 216 8.05 -21.45 -12.17
N ASN A 217 9.30 -21.45 -12.62
CA ASN A 217 9.57 -21.54 -14.06
C ASN A 217 9.24 -22.97 -14.53
N LEU A 218 8.69 -23.10 -15.75
CA LEU A 218 8.14 -24.36 -16.30
C LEU A 218 9.14 -25.52 -16.23
N ASP A 219 10.41 -25.27 -16.49
CA ASP A 219 11.46 -26.30 -16.48
C ASP A 219 11.70 -26.83 -15.05
N ASN A 220 11.72 -25.95 -14.05
CA ASN A 220 11.92 -26.30 -12.64
C ASN A 220 10.67 -26.93 -12.00
N LEU A 221 9.48 -26.63 -12.53
CA LEU A 221 8.22 -27.22 -12.08
C LEU A 221 8.12 -28.69 -12.50
N ILE A 222 8.52 -29.00 -13.73
CA ILE A 222 8.46 -30.37 -14.28
C ILE A 222 9.36 -31.28 -13.46
N ASP A 223 10.60 -30.86 -13.22
CA ASP A 223 11.56 -31.63 -12.44
C ASP A 223 11.08 -31.83 -10.99
N PHE A 224 10.55 -30.78 -10.34
CA PHE A 224 10.00 -30.90 -8.98
C PHE A 224 8.78 -31.85 -8.89
N ILE A 225 7.88 -31.81 -9.87
CA ILE A 225 6.71 -32.70 -9.91
C ILE A 225 7.15 -34.15 -10.15
N ASP A 226 8.11 -34.36 -11.06
CA ASP A 226 8.65 -35.69 -11.35
C ASP A 226 9.34 -36.27 -10.10
N ASP A 227 10.15 -35.47 -9.41
CA ASP A 227 10.84 -35.86 -8.16
C ASP A 227 9.84 -36.12 -7.01
N LEU A 228 8.77 -35.32 -6.89
CA LEU A 228 7.71 -35.55 -5.90
C LEU A 228 6.95 -36.86 -6.20
N SER A 229 6.69 -37.14 -7.48
CA SER A 229 6.02 -38.37 -7.92
C SER A 229 6.90 -39.62 -7.74
N ALA A 230 8.22 -39.45 -7.83
CA ALA A 230 9.22 -40.46 -7.55
C ALA A 230 9.47 -40.65 -6.04
N GLY A 231 8.99 -39.73 -5.19
CA GLY A 231 9.22 -39.73 -3.75
C GLY A 231 10.60 -39.19 -3.34
N GLU A 232 11.30 -38.58 -4.30
CA GLU A 232 12.64 -37.99 -4.18
C GLU A 232 12.58 -36.52 -3.72
N ALA A 233 11.40 -35.89 -3.78
CA ALA A 233 11.10 -34.62 -3.12
C ALA A 233 10.09 -34.78 -1.96
N LYS A 234 10.23 -33.96 -0.92
CA LYS A 234 9.27 -33.86 0.19
C LYS A 234 8.90 -32.41 0.45
N ILE A 235 7.66 -32.23 0.89
CA ILE A 235 7.17 -30.98 1.43
C ILE A 235 7.15 -31.15 2.95
N SER A 236 7.90 -30.31 3.67
CA SER A 236 8.01 -30.34 5.13
C SER A 236 7.54 -29.01 5.71
N PHE A 237 6.75 -29.08 6.77
CA PHE A 237 6.18 -27.91 7.45
C PHE A 237 6.77 -27.81 8.85
N ALA A 238 7.22 -26.63 9.27
CA ALA A 238 7.63 -26.38 10.65
C ALA A 238 6.41 -25.88 11.46
N GLY A 239 6.12 -26.53 12.60
CA GLY A 239 5.08 -26.09 13.56
C GLY A 239 3.77 -26.88 13.56
N GLU A 240 2.88 -26.54 14.51
CA GLU A 240 1.50 -27.06 14.57
C GLU A 240 0.58 -26.23 13.69
N SER A 241 0.52 -26.56 12.39
CA SER A 241 -0.36 -25.88 11.42
C SER A 241 -1.62 -26.69 11.13
N THR A 242 -2.79 -26.04 11.07
CA THR A 242 -4.04 -26.66 10.62
C THR A 242 -4.26 -26.37 9.14
N PHE A 243 -4.34 -27.43 8.32
CA PHE A 243 -4.46 -27.34 6.87
C PHE A 243 -5.91 -27.20 6.37
N GLY A 244 -6.09 -26.42 5.31
CA GLY A 244 -7.15 -26.59 4.31
C GLY A 244 -6.72 -27.52 3.15
N ASP A 245 -7.56 -27.68 2.13
CA ASP A 245 -7.23 -28.48 0.92
C ASP A 245 -6.10 -27.83 0.11
N LEU A 246 -5.14 -28.63 -0.38
CA LEU A 246 -4.18 -28.20 -1.40
C LEU A 246 -4.86 -28.27 -2.77
N SER A 247 -4.83 -27.17 -3.53
CA SER A 247 -5.40 -27.14 -4.88
C SER A 247 -4.35 -26.74 -5.92
N PHE A 248 -4.38 -27.43 -7.06
CA PHE A 248 -3.55 -27.12 -8.23
C PHE A 248 -4.48 -26.58 -9.31
N GLN A 249 -4.33 -25.32 -9.69
CA GLN A 249 -5.12 -24.71 -10.76
C GLN A 249 -4.24 -24.47 -11.99
N GLN A 250 -4.58 -25.15 -13.08
CA GLN A 250 -3.98 -24.92 -14.39
C GLN A 250 -4.59 -23.65 -14.98
N ASN A 251 -3.78 -22.63 -15.23
CA ASN A 251 -4.25 -21.40 -15.84
C ASN A 251 -4.08 -21.51 -17.36
N ASP A 252 -4.96 -22.24 -18.04
CA ASP A 252 -5.30 -22.05 -19.46
C ASP A 252 -6.37 -23.04 -19.96
N ASN A 253 -7.19 -22.61 -20.95
CA ASN A 253 -8.27 -23.35 -21.64
C ASN A 253 -7.80 -24.59 -22.47
N SER A 254 -6.72 -25.26 -22.05
CA SER A 254 -6.11 -26.41 -22.73
C SER A 254 -6.60 -27.73 -22.13
N THR A 255 -7.26 -28.57 -22.92
CA THR A 255 -7.80 -29.87 -22.47
C THR A 255 -6.74 -30.98 -22.44
N GLY A 256 -5.59 -30.73 -21.82
CA GLY A 256 -4.48 -31.69 -21.70
C GLY A 256 -3.87 -31.67 -20.30
N ILE A 257 -3.69 -32.86 -19.71
CA ILE A 257 -3.38 -33.01 -18.27
C ILE A 257 -2.09 -32.28 -17.85
N PHE A 258 -1.09 -32.07 -18.72
CA PHE A 258 0.00 -31.11 -18.50
C PHE A 258 0.55 -30.66 -19.85
N GLY A 259 -0.06 -29.64 -20.46
CA GLY A 259 0.31 -29.17 -21.79
C GLY A 259 0.46 -27.66 -21.86
N GLY A 260 1.66 -27.17 -21.52
CA GLY A 260 2.24 -25.93 -22.06
C GLY A 260 1.78 -24.58 -21.51
N GLY A 261 1.24 -24.53 -20.28
CA GLY A 261 0.91 -23.27 -19.59
C GLY A 261 1.48 -23.26 -18.17
N ASP A 262 1.67 -22.07 -17.61
CA ASP A 262 2.14 -21.87 -16.24
C ASP A 262 1.15 -22.51 -15.23
N VAL A 263 1.65 -23.26 -14.25
CA VAL A 263 0.83 -23.88 -13.21
C VAL A 263 0.93 -23.05 -11.94
N LEU A 264 -0.21 -22.60 -11.43
CA LEU A 264 -0.29 -21.90 -10.16
C LEU A 264 -0.51 -22.92 -9.04
N ILE A 265 0.38 -22.92 -8.04
CA ILE A 265 0.17 -23.66 -6.80
C ILE A 265 -0.37 -22.68 -5.77
N GLU A 266 -1.60 -22.90 -5.32
CA GLU A 266 -2.28 -22.05 -4.35
C GLU A 266 -2.44 -22.83 -3.05
N VAL A 267 -1.79 -22.34 -1.99
CA VAL A 267 -1.87 -22.94 -0.65
C VAL A 267 -2.68 -22.01 0.24
N SER A 268 -3.93 -22.38 0.52
CA SER A 268 -4.79 -21.59 1.41
C SER A 268 -4.58 -22.00 2.86
N GLY A 269 -4.15 -21.07 3.72
CA GLY A 269 -3.94 -21.29 5.15
C GLY A 269 -3.47 -20.03 5.89
N ILE A 270 -3.48 -20.08 7.23
CA ILE A 270 -2.85 -19.06 8.08
C ILE A 270 -1.50 -19.64 8.52
N PHE A 271 -0.40 -18.97 8.19
CA PHE A 271 0.94 -19.47 8.47
C PHE A 271 1.58 -18.67 9.60
N SER A 272 2.07 -19.36 10.63
CA SER A 272 2.83 -18.73 11.72
C SER A 272 4.33 -18.69 11.48
N ASP A 273 4.85 -19.51 10.56
CA ASP A 273 6.27 -19.70 10.27
C ASP A 273 6.51 -20.13 8.81
N ALA A 274 7.78 -20.08 8.38
CA ALA A 274 8.21 -20.33 7.01
C ALA A 274 7.90 -21.73 6.45
N PHE A 275 7.61 -21.77 5.16
CA PHE A 275 7.43 -22.99 4.35
C PHE A 275 8.77 -23.45 3.78
N VAL A 276 9.05 -24.76 3.73
CA VAL A 276 10.30 -25.30 3.15
C VAL A 276 10.02 -26.44 2.16
N PHE A 277 10.56 -26.31 0.95
CA PHE A 277 10.67 -27.40 -0.03
C PHE A 277 12.07 -28.02 0.03
N GLY A 278 12.20 -29.32 -0.23
CA GLY A 278 13.50 -29.97 -0.30
C GLY A 278 13.47 -31.36 -0.92
N SER A 279 14.61 -31.80 -1.45
CA SER A 279 14.82 -33.18 -1.87
C SER A 279 15.06 -34.08 -0.64
N VAL A 280 14.74 -35.36 -0.75
CA VAL A 280 15.07 -36.36 0.27
C VAL A 280 16.42 -36.94 -0.07
N ALA A 281 17.46 -36.53 0.66
CA ALA A 281 18.73 -37.25 0.60
C ALA A 281 18.52 -38.69 1.12
N GLU A 282 18.78 -39.70 0.29
CA GLU A 282 19.04 -41.09 0.73
C GLU A 282 20.38 -41.19 1.47
#